data_AF-A0A522XJE1-F1
#
_entry.id   AF-A0A522XJE1-F1
#
_cell.length_a   1.000
_cell.length_b   1.000
_cell.length_c   1.000
_cell.angle_alpha   90.00
_cell.angle_beta   90.00
_cell.angle_gamma   90.00
#
_symmetry.space_group_name_H-M   'P 1'
#
loop_
_entity.id
_entity.type
_entity.pdbx_description
1 polymer ?
#
loop_
_entity_poly.entity_id
_entity_poly.type
_entity_poly.pdbx_seq_one_letter_code
_entity_poly.pdbx_strand_id
1 'polypeptide(L)'
;MKPKEPSNTSPNLEAIADRPEALVEAIAARQLLSPWQFYRLCRQTCQAWGCDRLYFGQLPLALSKSFPIRELQRFFDALAIPVGQSCIPPTSTTYHLSAPGGHRLTLRVTYVGSGVVGRVVKISQLNGESWAFKACFDPQWVWQHGIWAEIPIGLYLRSQGVGQNIARFQAAGLTWMLWEWIDETEKPENRPGLPYETLARREHLTRLNPLNTSNYNPHGIRLDPGGIQVNSWGRRWRDGVYTLGFYWRRFQTVGWRFLNPHLNLKSLRYSLRRCWRLIRGR
;
A
#
# COMPACT_ATOMS: atom_id res chain seq x y z
N MET A 1 -0.10 -1.12 -46.84
CA MET A 1 0.18 0.10 -46.06
C MET A 1 0.23 -0.26 -44.59
N LYS A 2 1.40 -0.19 -43.95
CA LYS A 2 1.51 -0.36 -42.49
C LYS A 2 1.01 0.93 -41.83
N PRO A 3 0.14 0.87 -40.80
CA PRO A 3 -0.23 2.05 -40.04
C PRO A 3 1.02 2.57 -39.32
N LYS A 4 1.28 3.88 -39.46
CA LYS A 4 2.33 4.59 -38.71
C LYS A 4 2.02 4.50 -37.22
N GLU A 5 2.99 4.04 -36.44
CA GLU A 5 2.95 4.16 -34.99
C GLU A 5 2.79 5.64 -34.60
N PRO A 6 1.89 5.98 -33.66
CA PRO A 6 1.81 7.33 -33.14
C PRO A 6 3.09 7.64 -32.35
N SER A 7 3.80 8.70 -32.77
CA SER A 7 4.96 9.23 -32.08
C SER A 7 4.57 9.77 -30.70
N ASN A 8 4.76 8.95 -29.67
CA ASN A 8 4.48 9.29 -28.27
C ASN A 8 5.64 10.07 -27.61
N THR A 9 6.08 11.16 -28.24
CA THR A 9 7.04 12.12 -27.67
C THR A 9 6.35 13.45 -27.42
N SER A 10 5.64 13.55 -26.30
CA SER A 10 5.05 14.77 -25.73
C SER A 10 4.12 14.32 -24.61
N PRO A 11 4.11 14.81 -23.35
CA PRO A 11 5.02 15.60 -22.51
C PRO A 11 5.57 14.77 -21.31
N ASN A 12 5.46 13.44 -21.36
CA ASN A 12 5.77 12.54 -20.23
C ASN A 12 7.27 12.35 -19.96
N LEU A 13 8.17 12.66 -20.90
CA LEU A 13 9.61 12.41 -20.75
C LEU A 13 10.32 13.48 -19.93
N GLU A 14 9.87 14.73 -19.96
CA GLU A 14 10.43 15.81 -19.14
C GLU A 14 10.06 15.62 -17.65
N ALA A 15 8.85 15.13 -17.35
CA ALA A 15 8.45 14.79 -15.98
C ALA A 15 9.22 13.59 -15.37
N ILE A 16 9.84 12.76 -16.22
CA ILE A 16 10.70 11.64 -15.79
C ILE A 16 12.09 12.14 -15.35
N ALA A 17 12.51 13.35 -15.76
CA ALA A 17 13.86 13.87 -15.52
C ALA A 17 14.11 14.36 -14.08
N ASP A 18 13.07 14.69 -13.30
CA ASP A 18 13.23 15.34 -11.98
C ASP A 18 12.89 14.44 -10.78
N ARG A 19 12.36 13.22 -11.02
CA ARG A 19 11.96 12.28 -9.96
C ARG A 19 12.37 10.85 -10.30
N PRO A 20 13.23 10.19 -9.49
CA PRO A 20 13.67 8.82 -9.77
C PRO A 20 12.50 7.83 -9.85
N GLU A 21 11.48 7.98 -9.00
CA GLU A 21 10.30 7.11 -8.97
C GLU A 21 9.36 7.23 -10.18
N ALA A 22 9.44 8.29 -11.01
CA ALA A 22 8.43 8.57 -12.03
C ALA A 22 8.32 7.44 -13.08
N LEU A 23 9.46 6.85 -13.46
CA LEU A 23 9.50 5.69 -14.34
C LEU A 23 8.82 4.47 -13.69
N VAL A 24 9.06 4.26 -12.40
CA VAL A 24 8.48 3.16 -11.63
C VAL A 24 6.96 3.31 -11.54
N GLU A 25 6.48 4.53 -11.25
CA GLU A 25 5.06 4.87 -11.23
C GLU A 25 4.40 4.64 -12.59
N ALA A 26 5.01 5.11 -13.67
CA ALA A 26 4.47 4.97 -15.02
C ALA A 26 4.31 3.49 -15.42
N ILE A 27 5.29 2.64 -15.07
CA ILE A 27 5.21 1.20 -15.33
C ILE A 27 4.13 0.55 -14.45
N ALA A 28 4.12 0.84 -13.15
CA ALA A 28 3.14 0.27 -12.21
C ALA A 28 1.69 0.73 -12.50
N ALA A 29 1.51 1.93 -13.04
CA ALA A 29 0.21 2.45 -13.46
C ALA A 29 -0.31 1.74 -14.72
N ARG A 30 0.56 1.28 -15.63
CA ARG A 30 0.15 0.63 -16.89
C ARG A 30 -0.11 -0.86 -16.72
N GLN A 31 0.59 -1.52 -15.81
CA GLN A 31 0.45 -2.95 -15.58
C GLN A 31 0.59 -3.28 -14.10
N LEU A 32 -0.20 -4.25 -13.63
CA LEU A 32 -0.09 -4.77 -12.28
C LEU A 32 1.20 -5.60 -12.13
N LEU A 33 2.26 -4.94 -11.67
CA LEU A 33 3.54 -5.54 -11.36
C LEU A 33 3.40 -6.54 -10.21
N SER A 34 4.09 -7.68 -10.31
CA SER A 34 4.28 -8.52 -9.13
C SER A 34 5.22 -7.82 -8.15
N PRO A 35 5.21 -8.21 -6.86
CA PRO A 35 6.08 -7.58 -5.88
C PRO A 35 7.57 -7.60 -6.22
N TRP A 36 8.03 -8.55 -7.05
CA TRP A 36 9.46 -8.72 -7.41
C TRP A 36 9.82 -7.80 -8.53
N GLN A 37 8.93 -7.68 -9.49
CA GLN A 37 9.11 -6.73 -10.58
C GLN A 37 9.18 -5.33 -9.98
N PHE A 38 8.27 -5.00 -9.06
CA PHE A 38 8.28 -3.71 -8.37
C PHE A 38 9.54 -3.50 -7.50
N TYR A 39 9.88 -4.46 -6.63
CA TYR A 39 11.10 -4.40 -5.80
C TYR A 39 12.37 -4.22 -6.63
N ARG A 40 12.55 -5.04 -7.68
CA ARG A 40 13.73 -4.95 -8.56
C ARG A 40 13.81 -3.61 -9.25
N LEU A 41 12.69 -3.12 -9.77
CA LEU A 41 12.62 -1.84 -10.45
C LEU A 41 12.98 -0.69 -9.50
N CYS A 42 12.47 -0.71 -8.26
CA CYS A 42 12.86 0.24 -7.22
C CYS A 42 14.37 0.17 -6.93
N ARG A 43 14.93 -1.03 -6.74
CA ARG A 43 16.36 -1.22 -6.46
C ARG A 43 17.25 -0.71 -7.59
N GLN A 44 16.90 -1.02 -8.84
CA GLN A 44 17.62 -0.55 -10.01
C GLN A 44 17.57 0.98 -10.13
N THR A 45 16.40 1.56 -9.86
CA THR A 45 16.21 3.02 -9.86
C THR A 45 17.08 3.68 -8.78
N CYS A 46 17.04 3.17 -7.55
CA CYS A 46 17.90 3.64 -6.45
C CYS A 46 19.39 3.59 -6.80
N GLN A 47 19.85 2.48 -7.41
CA GLN A 47 21.23 2.32 -7.83
C GLN A 47 21.63 3.31 -8.92
N ALA A 48 20.79 3.49 -9.94
CA ALA A 48 21.06 4.39 -11.05
C ALA A 48 21.08 5.87 -10.63
N TRP A 49 20.28 6.25 -9.64
CA TRP A 49 20.13 7.63 -9.18
C TRP A 49 20.91 7.95 -7.90
N GLY A 50 21.59 6.97 -7.30
CA GLY A 50 22.32 7.16 -6.05
C GLY A 50 21.43 7.54 -4.86
N CYS A 51 20.18 7.08 -4.84
CA CYS A 51 19.23 7.38 -3.77
C CYS A 51 18.82 6.12 -2.97
N ASP A 52 18.41 6.32 -1.72
CA ASP A 52 17.91 5.25 -0.83
C ASP A 52 16.41 5.38 -0.54
N ARG A 53 15.77 6.44 -1.04
CA ARG A 53 14.35 6.76 -0.85
C ARG A 53 13.66 6.97 -2.19
N LEU A 54 12.41 6.50 -2.25
CA LEU A 54 11.48 6.71 -3.36
C LEU A 54 10.12 7.04 -2.76
N TYR A 55 9.42 8.00 -3.37
CA TYR A 55 8.10 8.44 -2.91
C TYR A 55 7.08 8.31 -4.03
N PHE A 56 6.09 7.45 -3.83
CA PHE A 56 5.09 7.12 -4.84
C PHE A 56 3.79 7.88 -4.62
N GLY A 57 3.05 8.14 -5.69
CA GLY A 57 1.76 8.80 -5.67
C GLY A 57 1.86 10.30 -5.39
N GLN A 58 0.78 10.86 -4.86
CA GLN A 58 0.68 12.30 -4.56
C GLN A 58 0.11 12.45 -3.16
N LEU A 59 0.79 13.25 -2.33
CA LEU A 59 0.27 13.58 -1.02
C LEU A 59 -1.09 14.28 -1.16
N PRO A 60 -2.04 14.02 -0.24
CA PRO A 60 -3.34 14.67 -0.23
C PRO A 60 -3.22 16.19 -0.39
N LEU A 61 -4.14 16.78 -1.16
CA LEU A 61 -4.10 18.20 -1.48
C LEU A 61 -4.18 19.07 -0.22
N ALA A 62 -4.99 18.67 0.76
CA ALA A 62 -5.10 19.36 2.05
C ALA A 62 -3.79 19.37 2.85
N LEU A 63 -2.94 18.35 2.71
CA LEU A 63 -1.62 18.32 3.34
C LEU A 63 -0.61 19.15 2.55
N SER A 64 -0.53 18.93 1.23
CA SER A 64 0.47 19.57 0.37
C SER A 64 0.26 21.08 0.19
N LYS A 65 -0.97 21.59 0.36
CA LYS A 65 -1.24 23.03 0.44
C LYS A 65 -0.85 23.65 1.78
N SER A 66 -0.94 22.88 2.87
CA SER A 66 -0.69 23.40 4.23
C SER A 66 0.78 23.31 4.66
N PHE A 67 1.56 22.41 4.06
CA PHE A 67 2.93 22.17 4.49
C PHE A 67 3.82 21.70 3.32
N PRO A 68 5.12 22.05 3.31
CA PRO A 68 6.04 21.64 2.25
C PRO A 68 6.11 20.13 2.05
N ILE A 69 6.01 19.66 0.81
CA ILE A 69 5.94 18.23 0.44
C ILE A 69 7.15 17.44 0.98
N ARG A 70 8.37 17.97 0.84
CA ARG A 70 9.59 17.29 1.31
C ARG A 70 9.61 17.11 2.83
N GLU A 71 9.10 18.09 3.57
CA GLU A 71 9.03 18.00 5.04
C GLU A 71 7.91 17.05 5.49
N LEU A 72 6.80 16.97 4.76
CA LEU A 72 5.77 15.94 4.99
C LEU A 72 6.33 14.53 4.74
N GLN A 73 7.07 14.31 3.66
CA GLN A 73 7.71 13.04 3.36
C GLN A 73 8.67 12.61 4.47
N ARG A 74 9.53 13.54 4.95
CA ARG A 74 10.43 13.30 6.08
C ARG A 74 9.67 12.99 7.37
N PHE A 75 8.60 13.73 7.64
CA PHE A 75 7.73 13.46 8.79
C PHE A 75 7.13 12.06 8.71
N PHE A 76 6.63 11.63 7.55
CA PHE A 76 6.06 10.29 7.37
C PHE A 76 7.10 9.18 7.47
N ASP A 77 8.31 9.38 6.93
CA ASP A 77 9.44 8.47 7.12
C ASP A 77 9.76 8.31 8.62
N ALA A 78 9.80 9.43 9.36
CA ALA A 78 10.07 9.43 10.79
C ALA A 78 8.92 8.80 11.59
N LEU A 79 7.66 9.08 11.24
CA LEU A 79 6.46 8.53 11.88
C LEU A 79 6.34 7.02 11.68
N ALA A 80 6.82 6.50 10.54
CA ALA A 80 6.82 5.07 10.25
C ALA A 80 7.63 4.27 11.28
N ILE A 81 8.66 4.86 11.91
CA ILE A 81 9.54 4.18 12.87
C ILE A 81 8.81 3.86 14.19
N PRO A 82 8.27 4.84 14.95
CA PRO A 82 7.60 4.56 16.22
C PRO A 82 6.29 3.80 16.02
N VAL A 83 5.49 4.13 15.00
CA VAL A 83 4.32 3.30 14.63
C VAL A 83 4.79 1.89 14.27
N GLY A 84 5.95 1.84 13.62
CA GLY A 84 6.74 0.68 13.23
C GLY A 84 7.06 -0.32 14.33
N GLN A 85 7.58 0.20 15.42
CA GLN A 85 8.33 -0.58 16.40
C GLN A 85 7.62 -0.67 17.75
N SER A 86 6.65 0.21 18.03
CA SER A 86 5.98 0.23 19.33
C SER A 86 5.16 -1.04 19.57
N CYS A 87 5.55 -1.81 20.59
CA CYS A 87 4.75 -2.94 21.09
C CYS A 87 3.39 -2.47 21.64
N ILE A 88 3.35 -1.25 22.19
CA ILE A 88 2.15 -0.59 22.72
C ILE A 88 2.17 0.86 22.23
N PRO A 89 1.67 1.15 21.02
CA PRO A 89 1.62 2.52 20.53
C PRO A 89 0.63 3.34 21.37
N PRO A 90 0.89 4.64 21.61
CA PRO A 90 -0.05 5.51 22.29
C PRO A 90 -1.38 5.56 21.52
N THR A 91 -2.50 5.62 22.23
CA THR A 91 -3.84 5.68 21.63
C THR A 91 -3.99 6.87 20.69
N SER A 92 -3.45 8.02 21.07
CA SER A 92 -3.43 9.23 20.25
C SER A 92 -2.24 10.10 20.60
N THR A 93 -1.66 10.77 19.60
CA THR A 93 -0.58 11.75 19.78
C THR A 93 -0.80 12.92 18.81
N THR A 94 -0.62 14.14 19.30
CA THR A 94 -0.69 15.35 18.47
C THR A 94 0.72 15.79 18.13
N TYR A 95 1.01 15.94 16.83
CA TYR A 95 2.27 16.44 16.31
C TYR A 95 2.09 17.88 15.83
N HIS A 96 2.99 18.75 16.26
CA HIS A 96 3.09 20.13 15.80
C HIS A 96 4.32 20.25 14.90
N LEU A 97 4.10 20.40 13.60
CA LEU A 97 5.15 20.51 12.59
C LEU A 97 5.43 21.97 12.30
N SER A 98 6.71 22.31 12.23
CA SER A 98 7.21 23.61 11.80
C SER A 98 8.23 23.40 10.68
N ALA A 99 8.18 24.27 9.66
CA ALA A 99 9.15 24.30 8.58
C ALA A 99 9.63 25.74 8.33
N PRO A 100 10.80 25.93 7.68
CA PRO A 100 11.26 27.24 7.24
C PRO A 100 10.19 27.97 6.43
N GLY A 101 10.12 29.30 6.53
CA GLY A 101 9.07 30.09 5.89
C GLY A 101 7.77 30.23 6.71
N GLY A 102 7.78 29.83 7.99
CA GLY A 102 6.66 30.05 8.91
C GLY A 102 5.51 29.05 8.75
N HIS A 103 5.66 28.03 7.92
CA HIS A 103 4.66 26.97 7.76
C HIS A 103 4.48 26.20 9.06
N ARG A 104 3.21 26.01 9.45
CA ARG A 104 2.82 25.27 10.64
C ARG A 104 1.69 24.31 10.30
N LEU A 105 1.79 23.08 10.77
CA LEU A 105 0.77 22.07 10.58
C LEU A 105 0.61 21.26 11.87
N THR A 106 -0.63 21.09 12.31
CA THR A 106 -0.93 20.22 13.46
C THR A 106 -1.68 18.99 12.98
N LEU A 107 -1.13 17.82 13.31
CA LEU A 107 -1.69 16.52 12.95
C LEU A 107 -1.99 15.72 14.21
N ARG A 108 -3.20 15.19 14.32
CA ARG A 108 -3.54 14.17 15.31
C ARG A 108 -3.32 12.79 14.69
N VAL A 109 -2.55 11.95 15.37
CA VAL A 109 -2.28 10.56 14.97
C VAL A 109 -2.91 9.64 16.00
N THR A 110 -3.93 8.90 15.59
CA THR A 110 -4.68 7.98 16.46
C THR A 110 -4.40 6.54 16.05
N TYR A 111 -4.02 5.69 17.00
CA TYR A 111 -3.83 4.27 16.72
C TYR A 111 -5.15 3.58 16.39
N VAL A 112 -5.18 2.80 15.30
CA VAL A 112 -6.39 2.10 14.83
C VAL A 112 -6.22 0.60 15.00
N GLY A 113 -5.08 0.03 14.57
CA GLY A 113 -4.88 -1.40 14.72
C GLY A 113 -3.59 -1.92 14.10
N SER A 114 -3.35 -3.21 14.33
CA SER A 114 -2.22 -3.94 13.76
C SER A 114 -2.73 -5.04 12.84
N GLY A 115 -2.15 -5.09 11.64
CA GLY A 115 -2.24 -6.22 10.74
C GLY A 115 -1.01 -7.11 10.84
N VAL A 116 -0.95 -8.04 9.89
CA VAL A 116 0.14 -9.02 9.73
C VAL A 116 1.43 -8.35 9.22
N VAL A 117 1.34 -7.24 8.47
CA VAL A 117 2.49 -6.62 7.80
C VAL A 117 2.72 -5.15 8.16
N GLY A 118 1.94 -4.62 9.10
CA GLY A 118 2.04 -3.23 9.51
C GLY A 118 0.97 -2.83 10.53
N ARG A 119 1.10 -1.64 11.13
CA ARG A 119 0.05 -1.00 11.93
C ARG A 119 -0.50 0.17 11.15
N VAL A 120 -1.78 0.41 11.38
CA VAL A 120 -2.54 1.50 10.82
C VAL A 120 -2.82 2.50 11.92
N VAL A 121 -2.57 3.76 11.62
CA VAL A 121 -2.98 4.92 12.41
C VAL A 121 -3.83 5.82 11.52
N LYS A 122 -4.80 6.50 12.13
CA LYS A 122 -5.54 7.58 11.49
C LYS A 122 -4.76 8.86 11.67
N ILE A 123 -4.41 9.53 10.58
CA ILE A 123 -3.85 10.88 10.61
C ILE A 123 -4.99 11.84 10.30
N SER A 124 -5.24 12.79 11.20
CA SER A 124 -6.27 13.81 11.04
C SER A 124 -5.64 15.19 11.14
N GLN A 125 -5.95 16.06 10.19
CA GLN A 125 -5.81 17.50 10.44
C GLN A 125 -6.88 17.90 11.47
N LEU A 126 -6.54 18.76 12.44
CA LEU A 126 -7.49 19.20 13.47
C LEU A 126 -8.76 19.85 12.89
N ASN A 127 -8.70 20.31 11.64
CA ASN A 127 -9.71 21.18 11.03
C ASN A 127 -10.42 20.51 9.84
N GLY A 128 -10.29 19.20 9.63
CA GLY A 128 -10.91 18.59 8.45
C GLY A 128 -10.52 17.14 8.19
N GLU A 129 -9.74 16.93 7.13
CA GLU A 129 -9.57 15.63 6.50
C GLU A 129 -8.75 14.63 7.32
N SER A 130 -9.00 13.35 7.05
CA SER A 130 -8.31 12.23 7.67
C SER A 130 -7.82 11.23 6.64
N TRP A 131 -6.73 10.54 6.97
CA TRP A 131 -6.11 9.53 6.13
C TRP A 131 -5.70 8.32 6.95
N ALA A 132 -5.73 7.14 6.32
CA ALA A 132 -5.19 5.92 6.88
C ALA A 132 -3.70 5.84 6.57
N PHE A 133 -2.85 5.98 7.59
CA PHE A 133 -1.41 5.79 7.47
C PHE A 133 -1.04 4.39 7.96
N LYS A 134 -0.37 3.63 7.10
CA LYS A 134 0.11 2.27 7.41
C LYS A 134 1.63 2.26 7.44
N ALA A 135 2.20 2.04 8.61
CA ALA A 135 3.63 1.78 8.77
C ALA A 135 3.91 0.28 8.62
N CYS A 136 4.87 -0.10 7.81
CA CYS A 136 5.22 -1.50 7.58
C CYS A 136 6.47 -1.89 8.39
N PHE A 137 6.36 -2.93 9.23
CA PHE A 137 7.40 -3.26 10.24
C PHE A 137 8.56 -4.04 9.71
N ASP A 138 8.30 -4.73 8.62
CA ASP A 138 9.31 -5.46 7.93
C ASP A 138 8.90 -5.50 6.46
N PRO A 139 9.31 -4.49 5.66
CA PRO A 139 9.08 -4.51 4.22
C PRO A 139 9.73 -5.72 3.55
N GLN A 140 10.60 -6.47 4.25
CA GLN A 140 11.15 -7.72 3.77
C GLN A 140 10.25 -8.91 4.14
N TRP A 141 9.58 -8.91 5.29
CA TRP A 141 8.87 -10.04 5.92
C TRP A 141 7.76 -10.69 5.10
N VAL A 142 7.06 -9.95 4.24
CA VAL A 142 6.10 -10.56 3.33
C VAL A 142 6.28 -10.02 1.93
N TRP A 143 7.12 -10.72 1.20
CA TRP A 143 7.28 -10.52 -0.22
C TRP A 143 5.94 -10.43 -1.00
N GLN A 144 4.83 -11.04 -0.52
CA GLN A 144 3.47 -10.94 -1.10
C GLN A 144 2.50 -9.95 -0.40
N HIS A 145 2.89 -9.30 0.71
CA HIS A 145 2.02 -8.43 1.52
C HIS A 145 2.81 -7.22 2.07
N GLY A 146 2.22 -6.03 2.19
CA GLY A 146 2.97 -4.82 2.56
C GLY A 146 3.55 -4.11 1.34
N ILE A 147 4.62 -3.33 1.51
CA ILE A 147 5.04 -2.27 0.57
C ILE A 147 5.23 -2.73 -0.87
N TRP A 148 5.95 -3.82 -1.08
CA TRP A 148 6.22 -4.31 -2.43
C TRP A 148 4.99 -4.87 -3.14
N ALA A 149 3.94 -5.25 -2.40
CA ALA A 149 2.69 -5.72 -2.96
C ALA A 149 1.66 -4.59 -3.07
N GLU A 150 1.48 -3.81 -2.02
CA GLU A 150 0.39 -2.84 -1.89
C GLU A 150 0.63 -1.55 -2.67
N ILE A 151 1.89 -1.07 -2.78
CA ILE A 151 2.17 0.12 -3.60
C ILE A 151 1.85 -0.12 -5.08
N PRO A 152 2.35 -1.17 -5.76
CA PRO A 152 2.02 -1.38 -7.16
C PRO A 152 0.53 -1.65 -7.38
N ILE A 153 -0.16 -2.32 -6.44
CA ILE A 153 -1.62 -2.45 -6.47
C ILE A 153 -2.28 -1.08 -6.38
N GLY A 154 -1.87 -0.24 -5.43
CA GLY A 154 -2.42 1.10 -5.23
C GLY A 154 -2.24 2.01 -6.45
N LEU A 155 -1.03 2.02 -7.02
CA LEU A 155 -0.71 2.77 -8.24
C LEU A 155 -1.55 2.29 -9.43
N TYR A 156 -1.69 0.97 -9.62
CA TYR A 156 -2.49 0.40 -10.68
C TYR A 156 -3.98 0.69 -10.50
N LEU A 157 -4.55 0.45 -9.32
CA LEU A 157 -5.97 0.73 -9.07
C LEU A 157 -6.31 2.22 -9.27
N ARG A 158 -5.41 3.11 -8.81
CA ARG A 158 -5.56 4.55 -9.00
C ARG A 158 -5.54 4.94 -10.48
N SER A 159 -4.61 4.40 -11.28
CA SER A 159 -4.55 4.70 -12.72
C SER A 159 -5.77 4.19 -13.48
N GLN A 160 -6.38 3.11 -13.00
CA GLN A 160 -7.62 2.56 -13.56
C GLN A 160 -8.89 3.24 -13.04
N GLY A 161 -8.77 4.26 -12.18
CA GLY A 161 -9.93 4.97 -11.63
C GLY A 161 -10.79 4.14 -10.68
N VAL A 162 -10.24 3.08 -10.08
CA VAL A 162 -10.94 2.25 -9.10
C VAL A 162 -10.97 2.98 -7.76
N GLY A 163 -12.15 3.05 -7.14
CA GLY A 163 -12.31 3.73 -5.86
C GLY A 163 -13.69 3.65 -5.21
N GLN A 164 -14.66 3.03 -5.88
CA GLN A 164 -16.04 2.95 -5.37
C GLN A 164 -16.11 2.07 -4.12
N ASN A 165 -15.56 0.87 -4.18
CA ASN A 165 -15.63 -0.14 -3.12
C ASN A 165 -14.26 -0.58 -2.58
N ILE A 166 -13.21 0.20 -2.86
CA ILE A 166 -11.87 0.04 -2.28
C ILE A 166 -11.35 1.43 -1.88
N ALA A 167 -10.66 1.51 -0.74
CA ALA A 167 -9.95 2.71 -0.30
C ALA A 167 -8.93 3.16 -1.36
N ARG A 168 -8.92 4.46 -1.67
CA ARG A 168 -8.03 5.00 -2.69
C ARG A 168 -6.61 5.17 -2.19
N PHE A 169 -5.65 4.75 -2.99
CA PHE A 169 -4.22 4.99 -2.75
C PHE A 169 -3.89 6.47 -2.94
N GLN A 170 -3.23 7.08 -1.95
CA GLN A 170 -2.81 8.48 -2.03
C GLN A 170 -1.32 8.56 -2.36
N ALA A 171 -0.48 8.13 -1.41
CA ALA A 171 0.96 8.24 -1.50
C ALA A 171 1.66 7.14 -0.70
N ALA A 172 2.95 6.94 -0.93
CA ALA A 172 3.77 6.02 -0.13
C ALA A 172 5.25 6.42 -0.14
N GLY A 173 5.95 5.98 0.90
CA GLY A 173 7.41 5.82 0.89
C GLY A 173 7.77 4.34 0.92
N LEU A 174 9.07 4.03 1.03
CA LEU A 174 9.54 2.64 1.14
C LEU A 174 9.34 2.00 2.52
N THR A 175 8.74 2.72 3.48
CA THR A 175 8.40 2.22 4.83
C THR A 175 6.95 2.51 5.27
N TRP A 176 6.19 3.27 4.48
CA TRP A 176 4.83 3.68 4.83
C TRP A 176 3.94 3.85 3.60
N MET A 177 2.63 3.76 3.80
CA MET A 177 1.62 4.06 2.79
C MET A 177 0.51 4.91 3.38
N LEU A 178 -0.02 5.80 2.57
CA LEU A 178 -1.15 6.65 2.89
C LEU A 178 -2.32 6.28 1.97
N TRP A 179 -3.43 5.93 2.59
CA TRP A 179 -4.68 5.58 1.96
C TRP A 179 -5.76 6.56 2.39
N GLU A 180 -6.81 6.65 1.60
CA GLU A 180 -8.05 7.28 2.00
C GLU A 180 -8.56 6.70 3.33
N TRP A 181 -8.99 7.57 4.25
CA TRP A 181 -9.74 7.13 5.41
C TRP A 181 -11.20 6.89 5.02
N ILE A 182 -11.70 5.69 5.29
CA ILE A 182 -13.10 5.31 5.05
C ILE A 182 -13.83 5.39 6.38
N ASP A 183 -14.87 6.22 6.44
CA ASP A 183 -15.73 6.28 7.61
C ASP A 183 -16.59 5.02 7.74
N GLU A 184 -17.01 4.69 8.96
CA GLU A 184 -17.86 3.53 9.22
C GLU A 184 -19.22 3.65 8.54
N THR A 185 -19.72 4.88 8.37
CA THR A 185 -20.99 5.21 7.72
C THR A 185 -20.92 5.28 6.20
N GLU A 186 -19.70 5.26 5.63
CA GLU A 186 -19.47 5.43 4.20
C GLU A 186 -19.96 4.22 3.40
N LYS A 187 -20.71 4.46 2.32
CA LYS A 187 -21.28 3.41 1.47
C LYS A 187 -20.71 3.46 0.05
N PRO A 188 -20.52 2.31 -0.63
CA PRO A 188 -20.01 2.28 -2.00
C PRO A 188 -20.80 3.15 -2.99
N GLU A 189 -22.12 3.26 -2.83
CA GLU A 189 -22.99 3.97 -3.77
C GLU A 189 -22.76 5.49 -3.77
N ASN A 190 -22.25 6.03 -2.67
CA ASN A 190 -21.97 7.46 -2.52
C ASN A 190 -20.59 7.86 -3.04
N ARG A 191 -19.79 6.88 -3.50
CA ARG A 191 -18.38 7.08 -3.80
C ARG A 191 -18.13 7.14 -5.30
N PRO A 192 -17.31 8.10 -5.77
CA PRO A 192 -16.92 8.13 -7.17
C PRO A 192 -16.01 6.95 -7.59
N GLY A 193 -15.87 6.76 -8.90
CA GLY A 193 -14.92 5.84 -9.50
C GLY A 193 -15.52 4.47 -9.85
N LEU A 194 -14.68 3.61 -10.41
CA LEU A 194 -15.09 2.28 -10.85
C LEU A 194 -15.11 1.29 -9.67
N PRO A 195 -16.07 0.35 -9.65
CA PRO A 195 -16.03 -0.78 -8.73
C PRO A 195 -14.92 -1.75 -9.15
N TYR A 196 -14.25 -2.32 -8.16
CA TYR A 196 -13.13 -3.24 -8.38
C TYR A 196 -13.52 -4.47 -9.20
N GLU A 197 -14.73 -5.00 -9.03
CA GLU A 197 -15.21 -6.20 -9.71
C GLU A 197 -15.27 -6.01 -11.23
N THR A 198 -15.46 -4.77 -11.70
CA THR A 198 -15.41 -4.43 -13.13
C THR A 198 -13.99 -4.57 -13.65
N LEU A 199 -13.00 -3.99 -12.95
CA LEU A 199 -11.59 -4.13 -13.31
C LEU A 199 -11.12 -5.59 -13.20
N ALA A 200 -11.49 -6.28 -12.11
CA ALA A 200 -11.05 -7.65 -11.85
C ALA A 200 -11.54 -8.63 -12.92
N ARG A 201 -12.74 -8.42 -13.47
CA ARG A 201 -13.24 -9.20 -14.61
C ARG A 201 -12.46 -8.90 -15.90
N ARG A 202 -12.23 -7.62 -16.20
CA ARG A 202 -11.54 -7.17 -17.41
C ARG A 202 -10.08 -7.62 -17.47
N GLU A 203 -9.38 -7.54 -16.34
CA GLU A 203 -7.92 -7.77 -16.24
C GLU A 203 -7.58 -9.13 -15.61
N HIS A 204 -8.57 -10.01 -15.44
CA HIS A 204 -8.43 -11.32 -14.78
C HIS A 204 -7.70 -11.23 -13.43
N LEU A 205 -8.14 -10.33 -12.54
CA LEU A 205 -7.57 -10.19 -11.19
C LEU A 205 -8.29 -11.13 -10.19
N THR A 206 -7.61 -11.43 -9.10
CA THR A 206 -8.20 -12.19 -7.98
C THR A 206 -9.41 -11.47 -7.40
N ARG A 207 -10.50 -12.20 -7.15
CA ARG A 207 -11.66 -11.65 -6.42
C ARG A 207 -11.27 -11.28 -4.99
N LEU A 208 -11.86 -10.22 -4.46
CA LEU A 208 -11.65 -9.86 -3.06
C LEU A 208 -12.23 -10.97 -2.16
N ASN A 209 -11.53 -11.27 -1.06
CA ASN A 209 -11.94 -12.34 -0.15
C ASN A 209 -12.95 -11.81 0.88
N PRO A 210 -14.25 -12.16 0.77
CA PRO A 210 -15.29 -11.64 1.67
C PRO A 210 -15.15 -12.15 3.11
N LEU A 211 -14.36 -13.19 3.35
CA LEU A 211 -14.16 -13.75 4.70
C LEU A 211 -13.22 -12.94 5.57
N ASN A 212 -12.44 -12.03 4.97
CA ASN A 212 -11.52 -11.18 5.72
C ASN A 212 -12.25 -9.91 6.17
N THR A 213 -13.29 -10.08 7.00
CA THR A 213 -14.20 -9.02 7.42
C THR A 213 -13.51 -7.85 8.10
N SER A 214 -12.36 -8.07 8.75
CA SER A 214 -11.55 -7.00 9.35
C SER A 214 -10.96 -6.02 8.33
N ASN A 215 -10.91 -6.39 7.06
CA ASN A 215 -10.42 -5.54 5.98
C ASN A 215 -11.56 -4.84 5.23
N TYR A 216 -12.77 -4.85 5.77
CA TYR A 216 -13.92 -4.17 5.21
C TYR A 216 -14.56 -3.25 6.24
N ASN A 217 -15.15 -2.15 5.77
CA ASN A 217 -16.11 -1.41 6.59
C ASN A 217 -17.47 -2.16 6.64
N PRO A 218 -18.42 -1.73 7.48
CA PRO A 218 -19.74 -2.36 7.60
C PRO A 218 -20.53 -2.44 6.28
N HIS A 219 -20.22 -1.60 5.31
CA HIS A 219 -20.89 -1.50 4.02
C HIS A 219 -20.14 -2.20 2.87
N GLY A 220 -19.09 -2.98 3.18
CA GLY A 220 -18.38 -3.79 2.20
C GLY A 220 -17.33 -3.04 1.37
N ILE A 221 -16.92 -1.84 1.77
CA ILE A 221 -15.76 -1.14 1.20
C ILE A 221 -14.49 -1.79 1.71
N ARG A 222 -13.62 -2.22 0.81
CA ARG A 222 -12.31 -2.81 1.13
C ARG A 222 -11.34 -1.74 1.63
N LEU A 223 -10.81 -1.92 2.83
CA LEU A 223 -9.87 -1.01 3.49
C LEU A 223 -8.40 -1.28 3.15
N ASP A 224 -8.06 -2.52 2.82
CA ASP A 224 -6.68 -2.95 2.50
C ASP A 224 -6.67 -3.78 1.19
N PRO A 225 -6.09 -3.29 0.10
CA PRO A 225 -6.10 -4.00 -1.19
C PRO A 225 -5.06 -5.13 -1.28
N GLY A 226 -4.36 -5.44 -0.20
CA GLY A 226 -3.43 -6.56 -0.11
C GLY A 226 -4.04 -7.88 -0.60
N GLY A 227 -3.26 -8.60 -1.41
CA GLY A 227 -3.64 -9.89 -2.00
C GLY A 227 -4.27 -9.81 -3.40
N ILE A 228 -4.48 -8.60 -3.96
CA ILE A 228 -4.86 -8.43 -5.37
C ILE A 228 -3.67 -8.79 -6.26
N GLN A 229 -3.90 -9.71 -7.20
CA GLN A 229 -2.90 -10.14 -8.18
C GLN A 229 -3.58 -10.60 -9.47
N VAL A 230 -2.82 -10.65 -10.56
CA VAL A 230 -3.28 -11.31 -11.79
C VAL A 230 -3.52 -12.78 -11.49
N ASN A 231 -4.72 -13.24 -11.82
CA ASN A 231 -5.20 -14.58 -11.55
C ASN A 231 -4.72 -15.56 -12.63
N SER A 232 -3.40 -15.79 -12.70
CA SER A 232 -2.81 -16.79 -13.59
C SER A 232 -2.03 -17.85 -12.82
N TRP A 233 -2.12 -19.09 -13.30
CA TRP A 233 -1.52 -20.27 -12.65
C TRP A 233 0.01 -20.14 -12.55
N GLY A 234 0.66 -19.69 -13.63
CA GLY A 234 2.10 -19.45 -13.66
C GLY A 234 2.56 -18.36 -12.70
N ARG A 235 1.78 -17.27 -12.54
CA ARG A 235 2.11 -16.21 -11.57
C ARG A 235 1.98 -16.71 -10.13
N ARG A 236 0.91 -17.45 -9.82
CA ARG A 236 0.72 -18.07 -8.49
C ARG A 236 1.86 -19.04 -8.13
N TRP A 237 2.28 -19.89 -9.06
CA TRP A 237 3.39 -20.83 -8.84
C TRP A 237 4.70 -20.10 -8.58
N ARG A 238 5.06 -19.16 -9.48
CA ARG A 238 6.28 -18.35 -9.35
C ARG A 238 6.31 -17.57 -8.04
N ASP A 239 5.21 -16.92 -7.69
CA ASP A 239 5.13 -16.13 -6.46
C ASP A 239 5.18 -17.05 -5.22
N GLY A 240 4.68 -18.28 -5.32
CA GLY A 240 4.83 -19.33 -4.30
C GLY A 240 6.28 -19.76 -4.09
N VAL A 241 7.03 -20.02 -5.16
CA VAL A 241 8.46 -20.40 -5.09
C VAL A 241 9.29 -19.29 -4.45
N TYR A 242 9.11 -18.04 -4.88
CA TYR A 242 9.82 -16.91 -4.29
C TYR A 242 9.47 -16.69 -2.81
N THR A 243 8.21 -16.92 -2.43
CA THR A 243 7.76 -16.88 -1.02
C THR A 243 8.48 -17.92 -0.18
N LEU A 244 8.57 -19.17 -0.65
CA LEU A 244 9.24 -20.25 0.08
C LEU A 244 10.73 -19.96 0.26
N GLY A 245 11.43 -19.57 -0.82
CA GLY A 245 12.86 -19.24 -0.77
C GLY A 245 13.17 -18.02 0.09
N PHE A 246 12.22 -17.08 0.24
CA PHE A 246 12.34 -15.96 1.17
C PHE A 246 12.20 -16.43 2.63
N TYR A 247 11.15 -17.18 2.97
CA TYR A 247 10.93 -17.66 4.34
C TYR A 247 12.06 -18.58 4.81
N TRP A 248 12.61 -19.40 3.91
CA TRP A 248 13.79 -20.21 4.20
C TRP A 248 14.99 -19.34 4.62
N ARG A 249 15.34 -18.31 3.86
CA ARG A 249 16.43 -17.38 4.20
C ARG A 249 16.16 -16.64 5.51
N ARG A 250 14.90 -16.25 5.76
CA ARG A 250 14.54 -15.55 7.01
C ARG A 250 14.63 -16.47 8.22
N PHE A 251 14.16 -17.70 8.10
CA PHE A 251 14.34 -18.74 9.12
C PHE A 251 15.82 -18.93 9.45
N GLN A 252 16.69 -18.95 8.44
CA GLN A 252 18.15 -19.01 8.66
C GLN A 252 18.70 -17.81 9.43
N THR A 253 18.13 -16.60 9.26
CA THR A 253 18.64 -15.38 9.90
C THR A 253 18.12 -15.16 11.33
N VAL A 254 16.82 -15.41 11.58
CA VAL A 254 16.15 -15.04 12.84
C VAL A 254 15.42 -16.20 13.53
N GLY A 255 15.59 -17.43 13.05
CA GLY A 255 14.96 -18.63 13.61
C GLY A 255 13.43 -18.56 13.54
N TRP A 256 12.73 -19.13 14.51
CA TRP A 256 11.25 -19.11 14.56
C TRP A 256 10.64 -17.81 15.09
N ARG A 257 11.46 -16.88 15.62
CA ARG A 257 10.98 -15.66 16.28
C ARG A 257 10.16 -14.75 15.35
N PHE A 258 10.34 -14.85 14.03
CA PHE A 258 9.56 -14.08 13.06
C PHE A 258 8.08 -14.48 12.99
N LEU A 259 7.67 -15.62 13.56
CA LEU A 259 6.27 -16.05 13.60
C LEU A 259 5.48 -15.50 14.79
N ASN A 260 6.15 -14.98 15.82
CA ASN A 260 5.51 -14.51 17.05
C ASN A 260 4.33 -13.53 16.84
N PRO A 261 4.39 -12.55 15.90
CA PRO A 261 3.25 -11.66 15.67
C PRO A 261 2.02 -12.36 15.03
N HIS A 262 2.20 -13.56 14.47
CA HIS A 262 1.18 -14.31 13.71
C HIS A 262 0.56 -15.45 14.51
N LEU A 263 1.17 -15.82 15.64
CA LEU A 263 0.64 -16.80 16.58
C LEU A 263 -0.36 -16.12 17.53
N ASN A 264 -1.46 -15.61 16.97
CA ASN A 264 -2.57 -15.09 17.77
C ASN A 264 -3.89 -15.78 17.40
N LEU A 265 -4.83 -15.80 18.35
CA LEU A 265 -6.13 -16.48 18.24
C LEU A 265 -6.93 -16.05 16.99
N LYS A 266 -6.81 -14.78 16.57
CA LYS A 266 -7.47 -14.27 15.35
C LYS A 266 -6.89 -14.91 14.09
N SER A 267 -5.56 -14.96 13.98
CA SER A 267 -4.84 -15.55 12.84
C SER A 267 -5.05 -17.06 12.78
N LEU A 268 -5.13 -17.73 13.93
CA LEU A 268 -5.42 -19.15 14.03
C LEU A 268 -6.85 -19.47 13.57
N ARG A 269 -7.86 -18.73 14.07
CA ARG A 269 -9.26 -18.86 13.64
C ARG A 269 -9.44 -18.61 12.15
N TYR A 270 -8.77 -17.59 11.61
CA TYR A 270 -8.77 -17.31 10.18
C TYR A 270 -8.17 -18.47 9.36
N SER A 271 -7.01 -18.99 9.78
CA SER A 271 -6.33 -20.10 9.11
C SER A 271 -7.16 -21.38 9.14
N LEU A 272 -7.78 -21.69 10.29
CA LEU A 272 -8.69 -22.84 10.43
C LEU A 272 -9.92 -22.73 9.51
N ARG A 273 -10.57 -21.57 9.45
CA ARG A 273 -11.71 -21.34 8.54
C ARG A 273 -11.31 -21.49 7.08
N ARG A 274 -10.12 -20.99 6.70
CA ARG A 274 -9.58 -21.11 5.35
C ARG A 274 -9.25 -22.55 4.98
N CYS A 275 -8.60 -23.29 5.89
CA CYS A 275 -8.27 -24.70 5.69
C CYS A 275 -9.55 -25.55 5.54
N TRP A 276 -10.56 -25.30 6.38
CA TRP A 276 -11.85 -25.99 6.31
C TRP A 276 -12.60 -25.78 4.99
N ARG A 277 -12.52 -24.58 4.39
CA ARG A 277 -13.09 -24.33 3.06
C ARG A 277 -12.30 -24.95 1.91
N LEU A 278 -10.97 -24.94 1.99
CA LEU A 278 -10.11 -25.64 1.02
C LEU A 278 -10.41 -27.14 1.01
N ILE A 279 -10.61 -27.74 2.19
CA ILE A 279 -11.02 -29.16 2.32
C ILE A 279 -12.43 -29.39 1.77
N ARG A 280 -13.35 -28.42 1.93
CA ARG A 280 -14.73 -28.50 1.41
C ARG A 280 -14.87 -28.10 -0.07
N GLY A 281 -13.78 -27.75 -0.76
CA GLY A 281 -13.81 -27.42 -2.19
C GLY A 281 -14.68 -26.20 -2.55
N ARG A 282 -14.88 -25.25 -1.63
CA ARG A 282 -15.66 -24.01 -1.86
C ARG A 282 -14.85 -22.74 -1.58
#